data_AF-A0A3D5VB50-F1
#
_entry.id   AF-A0A3D5VB50-F1
#
_cell.length_a   1.000
_cell.length_b   1.000
_cell.length_c   1.000
_cell.angle_alpha   90.00
_cell.angle_beta   90.00
_cell.angle_gamma   90.00
#
_symmetry.space_group_name_H-M   'P 1'
#
loop_
_entity.id
_entity.type
_entity.pdbx_description
1 polymer ?
#
loop_
_entity_poly.entity_id
_entity_poly.type
_entity_poly.pdbx_seq_one_letter_code
_entity_poly.pdbx_strand_id
1 'polypeptide(L)'
;MVVSEGPEMVRIPFLENLTLSAAKLKLENVGLKLGEKKYRYSDEVEADKIIYSQPFADELIPRNSSVDVVVSLGKLPQVSDKREEYKSLLDQLNE
;
A
#
# COMPACT_ATOMS: atom_id res chain seq x y z
N MET A 1 32.90 -27.90 -9.58
CA MET A 1 31.50 -28.09 -9.13
C MET A 1 30.93 -26.70 -8.91
N VAL A 2 29.88 -26.33 -9.63
CA VAL A 2 29.12 -25.10 -9.33
C VAL A 2 28.00 -25.49 -8.38
N VAL A 3 28.11 -25.12 -7.12
CA VAL A 3 26.96 -25.16 -6.21
C VAL A 3 26.07 -24.02 -6.65
N SER A 4 25.01 -24.33 -7.39
CA SER A 4 23.91 -23.38 -7.52
C SER A 4 23.26 -23.30 -6.16
N GLU A 5 23.67 -22.31 -5.37
CA GLU A 5 22.87 -21.82 -4.27
C GLU A 5 21.58 -21.31 -4.92
N GLY A 6 20.52 -22.11 -4.89
CA GLY A 6 19.21 -21.70 -5.39
C GLY A 6 18.83 -20.32 -4.87
N PRO A 7 17.87 -19.63 -5.52
CA PRO A 7 17.55 -18.24 -5.18
C PRO A 7 17.38 -18.07 -3.66
N GLU A 8 18.17 -17.17 -3.07
CA GLU A 8 18.16 -16.90 -1.64
C GLU A 8 16.74 -16.50 -1.25
N MET A 9 16.04 -17.35 -0.48
CA MET A 9 14.67 -17.07 -0.07
C MET A 9 14.67 -16.26 1.21
N VAL A 10 13.91 -15.18 1.22
CA VAL A 10 13.75 -14.26 2.34
C VAL A 10 12.29 -14.21 2.75
N ARG A 11 12.07 -14.15 4.06
CA ARG A 11 10.73 -14.10 4.64
C ARG A 11 10.21 -12.68 4.62
N ILE A 12 8.97 -12.50 4.18
CA ILE A 12 8.34 -11.18 4.13
C ILE A 12 8.06 -10.71 5.56
N PRO A 13 8.54 -9.52 5.96
CA PRO A 13 8.27 -8.98 7.28
C PRO A 13 6.82 -8.50 7.38
N PHE A 14 6.27 -8.45 8.59
CA PHE A 14 4.93 -7.88 8.81
C PHE A 14 4.91 -6.37 8.51
N LEU A 15 4.13 -5.99 7.50
CA LEU A 15 3.96 -4.62 7.00
C LEU A 15 2.60 -4.00 7.38
N GLU A 16 1.68 -4.79 7.93
CA GLU A 16 0.34 -4.35 8.32
C GLU A 16 0.40 -3.25 9.38
N ASN A 17 -0.50 -2.27 9.29
CA ASN A 17 -0.59 -1.13 10.21
C ASN A 17 0.67 -0.23 10.25
N LEU A 18 1.64 -0.44 9.35
CA LEU A 18 2.80 0.41 9.19
C LEU A 18 2.55 1.48 8.13
N THR A 19 3.33 2.55 8.21
CA THR A 19 3.41 3.55 7.15
C THR A 19 4.23 3.03 5.97
N LEU A 20 3.98 3.59 4.79
CA LEU A 20 4.66 3.24 3.55
C LEU A 20 6.19 3.32 3.69
N SER A 21 6.69 4.34 4.38
CA SER A 21 8.12 4.53 4.65
C SER A 21 8.70 3.44 5.55
N ALA A 22 8.02 3.09 6.63
CA ALA A 22 8.47 2.04 7.55
C ALA A 22 8.47 0.67 6.88
N ALA A 23 7.45 0.39 6.05
CA ALA A 23 7.36 -0.84 5.30
C ALA A 23 8.46 -0.96 4.25
N LYS A 24 8.75 0.13 3.53
CA LYS A 24 9.87 0.19 2.59
C LYS A 24 11.20 -0.16 3.26
N LEU A 25 11.49 0.47 4.41
CA LEU A 25 12.71 0.18 5.17
C LEU A 25 12.78 -1.28 5.60
N LYS A 26 11.68 -1.86 6.09
CA LYS A 26 11.64 -3.28 6.47
C LYS A 26 11.92 -4.21 5.30
N LEU A 27 11.33 -3.94 4.13
CA LEU A 27 11.59 -4.70 2.90
C LEU A 27 13.06 -4.58 2.48
N GLU A 28 13.61 -3.38 2.47
CA GLU A 28 15.01 -3.14 2.10
C GLU A 28 15.98 -3.86 3.07
N ASN A 29 15.66 -3.90 4.37
CA ASN A 29 16.47 -4.62 5.38
C ASN A 29 16.56 -6.13 5.11
N VAL A 30 15.51 -6.74 4.55
CA VAL A 30 15.51 -8.16 4.17
C VAL A 30 15.91 -8.38 2.70
N GLY A 31 16.33 -7.33 1.99
CA GLY A 31 16.71 -7.43 0.57
C GLY A 31 15.54 -7.62 -0.40
N LEU A 32 14.33 -7.20 0.00
CA LEU A 32 13.14 -7.14 -0.83
C LEU A 32 12.91 -5.73 -1.37
N LYS A 33 12.09 -5.62 -2.41
CA LYS A 33 11.76 -4.35 -3.06
C LYS A 33 10.29 -4.02 -2.85
N LEU A 34 10.00 -2.74 -2.68
CA LEU A 34 8.63 -2.25 -2.72
C LEU A 34 8.14 -2.30 -4.17
N GLY A 35 7.04 -3.02 -4.41
CA GLY A 35 6.37 -3.14 -5.69
C GLY A 35 5.35 -2.03 -5.93
N GLU A 36 4.18 -2.42 -6.41
CA GLU A 36 3.06 -1.52 -6.65
C GLU A 36 2.42 -1.06 -5.33
N LYS A 37 2.06 0.21 -5.32
CA LYS A 37 1.33 0.85 -4.22
C LYS A 37 -0.13 1.00 -4.65
N LYS A 38 -1.01 0.21 -4.05
CA LYS A 38 -2.46 0.32 -4.25
C LYS A 38 -3.06 1.09 -3.09
N TYR A 39 -4.08 1.88 -3.38
CA TYR A 39 -4.79 2.65 -2.39
C TYR A 39 -6.23 2.16 -2.31
N ARG A 40 -6.69 1.84 -1.11
CA ARG A 40 -8.06 1.36 -0.87
C ARG A 40 -8.65 2.12 0.31
N TYR A 41 -9.92 2.48 0.21
CA TYR A 41 -10.65 3.00 1.36
C TYR A 41 -10.90 1.88 2.38
N SER A 42 -10.74 2.22 3.66
CA SER A 42 -11.04 1.33 4.78
C SER A 42 -11.48 2.19 5.96
N ASP A 43 -12.62 1.83 6.53
CA ASP A 43 -13.14 2.45 7.75
C ASP A 43 -12.45 1.92 9.02
N GLU A 44 -11.73 0.80 8.91
CA GLU A 44 -11.04 0.12 10.03
C GLU A 44 -9.58 0.54 10.16
N VAL A 45 -8.93 0.88 9.04
CA VAL A 45 -7.52 1.24 8.99
C VAL A 45 -7.39 2.74 8.71
N GLU A 46 -6.66 3.45 9.56
CA GLU A 46 -6.39 4.88 9.39
C GLU A 46 -5.72 5.19 8.05
N ALA A 47 -5.97 6.39 7.51
CA ALA A 47 -5.31 6.84 6.31
C ALA A 47 -3.78 6.80 6.45
N ASP A 48 -3.08 6.52 5.36
CA ASP A 48 -1.61 6.40 5.27
C ASP A 48 -1.01 5.14 5.92
N LYS A 49 -1.85 4.21 6.40
CA LYS A 49 -1.41 2.91 6.92
C LYS A 49 -1.66 1.77 5.95
N ILE A 50 -0.77 0.79 5.92
CA ILE A 50 -0.92 -0.41 5.09
C ILE A 50 -2.00 -1.30 5.69
N ILE A 51 -3.00 -1.63 4.88
CA ILE A 51 -4.04 -2.61 5.19
C ILE A 51 -3.44 -4.02 5.11
N TYR A 52 -2.79 -4.34 3.99
CA TYR A 52 -2.11 -5.62 3.76
C TYR A 52 -1.07 -5.49 2.65
N SER A 53 -0.16 -6.46 2.59
CA SER A 53 0.79 -6.64 1.50
C SER A 53 0.47 -7.89 0.69
N GLN A 54 0.91 -7.92 -0.56
CA GLN A 54 0.85 -9.10 -1.41
C GLN A 54 2.20 -9.28 -2.10
N PRO A 55 2.90 -10.41 -1.87
CA PRO A 55 2.50 -11.57 -1.06
C PRO A 55 2.38 -11.26 0.45
N PHE A 56 1.70 -12.14 1.20
CA PHE A 56 1.42 -11.87 2.62
C PHE A 56 2.69 -11.93 3.45
N ALA A 57 2.64 -11.27 4.61
CA ALA A 57 3.70 -11.42 5.60
C ALA A 57 3.94 -12.91 5.91
N ASP A 58 5.15 -13.24 6.34
CA ASP A 58 5.56 -14.59 6.69
C ASP A 58 5.84 -15.54 5.50
N GLU A 59 5.41 -15.20 4.28
CA GLU A 59 5.74 -15.99 3.09
C GLU A 59 7.22 -15.92 2.72
N LEU A 60 7.73 -17.00 2.13
CA LEU A 60 9.10 -17.10 1.61
C LEU A 60 9.12 -16.77 0.12
N ILE A 61 9.82 -15.71 -0.25
CA ILE A 61 9.98 -15.30 -1.64
C ILE A 61 11.45 -15.12 -2.00
N PRO A 62 11.82 -15.22 -3.29
CA PRO A 62 13.17 -14.93 -3.74
C PRO A 62 13.61 -13.52 -3.32
N ARG A 63 14.87 -13.39 -2.89
CA ARG A 63 15.49 -12.09 -2.66
C ARG A 63 15.44 -11.27 -3.94
N ASN A 64 15.30 -9.94 -3.80
CA ASN A 64 14.99 -9.00 -4.88
C ASN A 64 13.59 -9.09 -5.49
N SER A 65 12.70 -9.94 -4.98
CA SER A 65 11.28 -9.88 -5.38
C SER A 65 10.61 -8.60 -4.89
N SER A 66 9.58 -8.20 -5.63
CA SER A 66 8.75 -7.03 -5.32
C SER A 66 7.54 -7.44 -4.49
N VAL A 67 7.24 -6.66 -3.46
CA VAL A 67 6.05 -6.85 -2.61
C VAL A 67 5.13 -5.65 -2.81
N ASP A 68 3.92 -5.93 -3.30
CA ASP A 68 2.89 -4.93 -3.46
C ASP A 68 2.26 -4.60 -2.11
N VAL A 69 1.88 -3.35 -1.91
CA VAL A 69 1.27 -2.90 -0.66
C VAL A 69 -0.06 -2.19 -0.94
N VAL A 70 -1.04 -2.45 -0.09
CA VAL A 70 -2.34 -1.77 -0.13
C VAL A 70 -2.43 -0.83 1.04
N VAL A 71 -2.42 0.47 0.75
CA VAL A 71 -2.48 1.57 1.72
C VAL A 71 -3.92 2.03 1.88
N SER A 72 -4.31 2.26 3.13
CA SER A 72 -5.61 2.82 3.46
C SER A 72 -5.67 4.29 3.10
N LEU A 73 -6.73 4.66 2.39
CA LEU A 73 -7.14 6.06 2.20
C LEU A 73 -8.02 6.56 3.35
N GLY A 74 -8.27 5.73 4.36
CA GLY A 74 -9.22 5.99 5.42
C GLY A 74 -10.66 5.85 4.94
N LYS A 75 -11.57 6.54 5.64
CA LYS A 75 -13.01 6.49 5.39
C LYS A 75 -13.35 6.98 3.99
N LEU A 76 -14.27 6.27 3.30
CA LEU A 76 -14.79 6.75 2.02
C LEU A 76 -15.37 8.16 2.19
N PRO A 77 -14.93 9.15 1.38
CA PRO A 77 -15.59 10.44 1.36
C PRO A 77 -17.01 10.20 0.84
N GLN A 78 -18.00 10.47 1.69
CA GLN A 78 -19.39 10.31 1.31
C GLN A 78 -19.69 11.37 0.24
N VAL A 79 -20.11 10.91 -0.94
CA VAL A 79 -20.45 11.74 -2.12
C VAL A 79 -21.48 12.84 -1.86
N SER A 80 -22.07 12.89 -0.67
CA SER A 80 -22.91 13.98 -0.19
C SER A 80 -22.17 15.33 -0.15
N ASP A 81 -20.87 15.36 0.20
CA ASP A 81 -20.14 16.62 0.41
C ASP A 81 -19.75 17.33 -0.89
N LYS A 82 -19.57 16.59 -2.02
CA LYS A 82 -19.12 17.18 -3.29
C LYS A 82 -20.23 17.76 -4.19
N ARG A 83 -21.50 17.50 -3.87
CA ARG A 83 -22.64 17.97 -4.70
C ARG A 83 -22.95 19.45 -4.49
N GLU A 84 -22.58 20.02 -3.36
CA GLU A 84 -22.81 21.44 -3.05
C GLU A 84 -21.82 22.34 -3.80
N GLU A 85 -20.56 21.92 -3.92
CA GLU A 85 -19.51 22.65 -4.63
C GLU A 85 -19.83 22.79 -6.14
N TYR A 86 -20.35 21.72 -6.76
CA TYR A 86 -20.73 21.73 -8.17
C TYR A 86 -21.96 22.62 -8.47
N LYS A 87 -22.86 22.79 -7.49
CA LYS A 87 -24.01 23.69 -7.63
C LYS A 87 -23.59 25.16 -7.57
N SER A 88 -22.65 25.51 -6.68
CA SER A 88 -22.18 26.89 -6.54
C SER A 88 -21.43 27.38 -7.78
N LEU A 89 -20.69 26.50 -8.45
CA LEU A 89 -19.99 26.83 -9.71
C LEU A 89 -20.94 27.07 -10.89
N LEU A 90 -22.10 26.41 -10.91
CA LEU A 90 -23.10 26.59 -11.96
C LEU A 90 -23.96 27.84 -11.75
N ASP A 91 -24.13 28.26 -10.50
CA ASP A 91 -24.83 29.50 -10.14
C ASP A 91 -24.01 30.73 -10.59
N GLN A 92 -22.70 30.73 -10.31
CA GLN A 92 -21.77 31.80 -10.73
C GLN A 92 -21.56 31.92 -12.25
N LEU A 93 -21.84 30.87 -13.03
CA LEU A 93 -21.65 30.89 -14.49
C LEU A 93 -22.87 31.44 -15.25
N ASN A 94 -24.00 31.58 -14.57
CA ASN A 94 -25.27 32.04 -15.14
C ASN A 94 -25.63 33.48 -14.71
N GLU A 95 -24.71 34.18 -14.03
CA GLU A 95 -24.70 35.64 -13.86
C GLU A 95 -23.78 36.31 -14.89
#